data_AF-A0A352Q5Y1-F1
#
_entry.id   AF-A0A352Q5Y1-F1
#
_cell.length_a   1.000
_cell.length_b   1.000
_cell.length_c   1.000
_cell.angle_alpha   90.00
_cell.angle_beta   90.00
_cell.angle_gamma   90.00
#
_symmetry.space_group_name_H-M   'P 1'
#
loop_
_entity.id
_entity.type
_entity.pdbx_description
1 polymer ?
#
loop_
_entity_poly.entity_id
_entity_poly.type
_entity_poly.pdbx_seq_one_letter_code
_entity_poly.pdbx_strand_id
1 'polypeptide(L)'
;MRVLLVSDVHTDKAAASLNVNVGSFDNPPNRHGLAHFLEHMLFLGTDRYPEPGAYQLFISEHGGKHNAYTGMEDTNYFFDVDARYLGAALDRFARFFVAPRFHPEYVERERNAVESEYRLKLKDDNRREWEIFGEQVEPSHPLAW
;
A
#
# COMPACT_ATOMS: atom_id res chain seq x y z
N MET A 1 -10.47 15.68 3.01
CA MET A 1 -10.73 14.25 2.80
C MET A 1 -12.17 14.08 2.32
N ARG A 2 -12.39 13.33 1.23
CA ARG A 2 -13.74 12.93 0.78
C ARG A 2 -14.06 11.57 1.39
N VAL A 3 -15.29 11.37 1.85
CA VAL A 3 -15.69 10.16 2.59
C VAL A 3 -17.02 9.64 2.04
N LEU A 4 -17.10 8.33 1.81
CA LEU A 4 -18.33 7.59 1.58
C LEU A 4 -18.54 6.66 2.76
N LEU A 5 -19.69 6.77 3.42
CA LEU A 5 -20.08 5.87 4.51
C LEU A 5 -21.16 4.92 3.99
N VAL A 6 -20.97 3.64 4.25
CA VAL A 6 -21.93 2.58 3.91
C VAL A 6 -22.32 1.88 5.21
N SER A 7 -23.63 1.84 5.50
CA SER A 7 -24.18 1.18 6.67
C SER A 7 -24.97 -0.04 6.24
N ASP A 8 -24.46 -1.23 6.57
CA ASP A 8 -25.16 -2.50 6.44
C ASP A 8 -25.17 -3.17 7.82
N VAL A 9 -26.34 -3.23 8.44
CA VAL A 9 -26.51 -3.82 9.79
C VAL A 9 -26.48 -5.35 9.80
N HIS A 10 -26.48 -5.98 8.62
CA HIS A 10 -26.46 -7.43 8.46
C HIS A 10 -25.09 -7.96 8.01
N THR A 11 -24.10 -7.08 7.81
CA THR A 11 -22.78 -7.52 7.35
C THR A 11 -22.02 -8.26 8.45
N ASP A 12 -21.49 -9.44 8.11
CA ASP A 12 -20.58 -10.18 9.00
C ASP A 12 -19.20 -9.53 9.07
N LYS A 13 -18.80 -8.85 7.99
CA LYS A 13 -17.52 -8.17 7.86
C LYS A 13 -17.69 -6.70 7.56
N ALA A 14 -16.97 -5.88 8.30
CA ALA A 14 -16.79 -4.48 7.96
C ALA A 14 -15.49 -4.29 7.17
N ALA A 15 -15.43 -3.24 6.38
CA ALA A 15 -14.26 -2.92 5.57
C ALA A 15 -14.01 -1.41 5.54
N ALA A 16 -12.77 -1.03 5.28
CA ALA A 16 -12.40 0.34 4.97
C ALA A 16 -11.33 0.35 3.87
N SER A 17 -11.33 1.43 3.09
CA SER A 17 -10.30 1.72 2.10
C SER A 17 -9.96 3.21 2.17
N LEU A 18 -8.68 3.54 1.97
CA LEU A 18 -8.21 4.90 1.79
C LEU A 18 -7.37 4.96 0.53
N ASN A 19 -7.76 5.85 -0.38
CA ASN A 19 -7.00 6.16 -1.58
C ASN A 19 -6.23 7.46 -1.42
N VAL A 20 -4.93 7.41 -1.66
CA VAL A 20 -4.08 8.59 -1.76
C VAL A 20 -3.90 8.89 -3.24
N ASN A 21 -4.24 10.11 -3.67
CA ASN A 21 -4.12 10.54 -5.07
C ASN A 21 -2.68 10.94 -5.42
N VAL A 22 -1.76 10.02 -5.17
CA VAL A 22 -0.32 10.07 -5.47
C VAL A 22 0.08 8.63 -5.81
N GLY A 23 0.75 8.44 -6.94
CA GLY A 23 1.14 7.11 -7.41
C GLY A 23 2.59 7.07 -7.91
N SER A 24 2.90 6.11 -8.78
CA SER A 24 4.25 5.96 -9.32
C SER A 24 4.70 7.13 -10.21
N PHE A 25 3.77 7.88 -10.81
CA PHE A 25 4.10 9.07 -11.61
C PHE A 25 4.64 10.23 -10.78
N ASP A 26 4.40 10.23 -9.47
CA ASP A 26 4.88 11.25 -8.53
C ASP A 26 6.22 10.86 -7.88
N ASN A 27 6.83 9.76 -8.30
CA ASN A 27 8.14 9.35 -7.81
C ASN A 27 9.19 10.46 -8.10
N PRO A 28 10.15 10.71 -7.21
CA PRO A 28 11.25 11.60 -7.55
C PRO A 28 12.09 11.03 -8.71
N PRO A 29 12.65 11.86 -9.62
CA PRO A 29 13.39 11.39 -10.80
C PRO A 29 14.61 10.49 -10.53
N ASN A 30 15.07 10.42 -9.28
CA ASN A 30 16.19 9.57 -8.85
C ASN A 30 15.77 8.50 -7.82
N ARG A 31 14.46 8.26 -7.68
CA ARG A 31 13.86 7.34 -6.70
C ARG A 31 12.65 6.62 -7.31
N HIS A 32 12.88 5.95 -8.43
CA HIS A 32 11.90 5.05 -9.05
C HIS A 32 11.37 4.03 -8.04
N GLY A 33 10.06 3.80 -8.05
CA GLY A 33 9.41 2.85 -7.16
C GLY A 33 9.23 3.33 -5.71
N LEU A 34 9.53 4.60 -5.39
CA LEU A 34 9.41 5.11 -4.01
C LEU A 34 7.97 5.08 -3.48
N ALA A 35 6.96 5.39 -4.30
CA ALA A 35 5.56 5.31 -3.89
C ALA A 35 5.18 3.89 -3.47
N HIS A 36 5.56 2.89 -4.27
CA HIS A 36 5.35 1.47 -3.96
C HIS A 36 6.18 1.03 -2.75
N PHE A 37 7.40 1.53 -2.59
CA PHE A 37 8.20 1.24 -1.41
C PHE A 37 7.58 1.83 -0.13
N LEU A 38 7.04 3.06 -0.20
CA LEU A 38 6.33 3.68 0.92
C LEU A 38 5.08 2.90 1.28
N GLU A 39 4.34 2.37 0.30
CA GLU A 39 3.22 1.47 0.50
C GLU A 39 3.57 0.32 1.45
N HIS A 40 4.67 -0.40 1.16
CA HIS A 40 5.16 -1.50 2.01
C HIS A 40 5.53 -1.01 3.40
N MET A 41 6.26 0.10 3.48
CA MET A 41 6.78 0.61 4.74
C MET A 41 5.70 1.08 5.72
N LEU A 42 4.50 1.49 5.24
CA LEU A 42 3.39 1.86 6.13
C LEU A 42 2.88 0.71 7.00
N PHE A 43 3.09 -0.54 6.56
CA PHE A 43 2.70 -1.73 7.30
C PHE A 43 3.69 -2.13 8.42
N LEU A 44 4.77 -1.36 8.62
CA LEU A 44 5.88 -1.71 9.51
C LEU A 44 5.95 -0.88 10.79
N GLY A 45 4.77 -0.49 11.26
CA GLY A 45 4.62 0.13 12.56
C GLY A 45 4.44 1.64 12.50
N THR A 46 3.71 2.11 13.51
CA THR A 46 3.31 3.49 13.71
C THR A 46 3.64 3.92 15.13
N ASP A 47 3.52 5.20 15.45
CA ASP A 47 3.73 5.72 16.80
C ASP A 47 2.92 5.00 17.90
N ARG A 48 1.65 4.64 17.63
CA ARG A 48 0.78 3.94 18.59
C ARG A 48 0.85 2.43 18.53
N TYR A 49 1.24 1.90 17.37
CA TYR A 49 1.35 0.46 17.11
C TYR A 49 2.75 0.19 16.53
N PRO A 50 3.80 0.23 17.36
CA PRO A 50 5.18 0.27 16.89
C PRO A 50 5.69 -1.07 16.38
N GLU A 51 5.10 -2.19 16.78
CA GLU A 51 5.56 -3.51 16.39
C GLU A 51 5.24 -3.77 14.90
N PRO A 52 6.25 -4.08 14.07
CA PRO A 52 6.00 -4.46 12.68
C PRO A 52 5.16 -5.74 12.63
N GLY A 53 4.18 -5.77 11.73
CA GLY A 53 3.27 -6.91 11.65
C GLY A 53 2.09 -6.84 12.62
N ALA A 54 2.05 -5.91 13.59
CA ALA A 54 0.96 -5.84 14.57
C ALA A 54 -0.40 -5.56 13.92
N TYR A 55 -0.43 -4.72 12.87
CA TYR A 55 -1.65 -4.47 12.11
C TYR A 55 -2.11 -5.74 11.39
N GLN A 56 -1.19 -6.41 10.70
CA GLN A 56 -1.45 -7.62 9.92
C GLN A 56 -1.93 -8.75 10.81
N LEU A 57 -1.27 -8.94 11.95
CA LEU A 57 -1.64 -9.91 12.97
C LEU A 57 -3.05 -9.62 13.49
N PHE A 58 -3.32 -8.37 13.89
CA PHE A 58 -4.65 -7.96 14.35
C PHE A 58 -5.74 -8.26 13.31
N ILE A 59 -5.53 -7.88 12.04
CA ILE A 59 -6.50 -8.16 10.97
C ILE A 59 -6.72 -9.67 10.83
N SER A 60 -5.64 -10.47 10.82
CA SER A 60 -5.73 -11.93 10.67
C SER A 60 -6.43 -12.64 11.83
N GLU A 61 -6.17 -12.23 13.08
CA GLU A 61 -6.78 -12.80 14.29
C GLU A 61 -8.27 -12.50 14.40
N HIS A 62 -8.73 -11.43 13.76
CA HIS A 62 -10.12 -10.99 13.75
C HIS A 62 -10.83 -11.31 12.42
N GLY A 63 -10.40 -12.39 11.75
CA GLY A 63 -11.05 -12.95 10.57
C GLY A 63 -10.94 -12.10 9.31
N GLY A 64 -10.06 -11.10 9.32
CA GLY A 64 -9.90 -10.11 8.27
C GLY A 64 -8.82 -10.42 7.25
N LYS A 65 -8.77 -9.59 6.21
CA LYS A 65 -7.68 -9.52 5.23
C LYS A 65 -7.31 -8.08 4.96
N HIS A 66 -6.07 -7.82 4.59
CA HIS A 66 -5.60 -6.51 4.20
C HIS A 66 -4.80 -6.62 2.90
N ASN A 67 -4.74 -5.53 2.15
CA ASN A 67 -3.80 -5.38 1.06
C ASN A 67 -3.62 -3.89 0.72
N ALA A 68 -2.71 -3.62 -0.20
CA ALA A 68 -2.57 -2.33 -0.84
C ALA A 68 -2.11 -2.51 -2.30
N TYR A 69 -2.18 -1.44 -3.08
CA TYR A 69 -1.50 -1.35 -4.36
C TYR A 69 -1.13 0.10 -4.67
N THR A 70 -0.06 0.25 -5.45
CA THR A 70 0.37 1.52 -6.03
C THR A 70 0.16 1.46 -7.54
N GLY A 71 -0.77 2.28 -8.01
CA GLY A 71 -1.00 2.55 -9.42
C GLY A 71 -0.13 3.69 -9.93
N MET A 72 -0.46 4.17 -11.13
CA MET A 72 0.26 5.29 -11.75
C MET A 72 -0.01 6.61 -11.03
N GLU A 73 -1.27 6.86 -10.66
CA GLU A 73 -1.71 8.16 -10.12
C GLU A 73 -2.24 8.05 -8.68
N ASP A 74 -2.32 6.84 -8.12
CA ASP A 74 -2.83 6.61 -6.78
C ASP A 74 -2.20 5.41 -6.06
N THR A 75 -2.29 5.44 -4.73
CA THR A 75 -1.99 4.31 -3.85
C THR A 75 -3.19 4.04 -2.96
N ASN A 76 -3.72 2.82 -3.04
CA ASN A 76 -4.89 2.38 -2.29
C ASN A 76 -4.50 1.40 -1.19
N TYR A 77 -5.01 1.61 0.01
CA TYR A 77 -4.88 0.68 1.14
C TYR A 77 -6.26 0.26 1.59
N PHE A 78 -6.45 -1.02 1.89
CA PHE A 78 -7.77 -1.52 2.26
C PHE A 78 -7.69 -2.77 3.15
N PHE A 79 -8.76 -2.98 3.92
CA PHE A 79 -8.94 -4.17 4.71
C PHE A 79 -10.41 -4.54 4.87
N ASP A 80 -10.64 -5.82 5.19
CA ASP A 80 -11.85 -6.31 5.83
C ASP A 80 -11.53 -6.91 7.19
N VAL A 81 -12.53 -6.95 8.08
CA VAL A 81 -12.43 -7.52 9.44
C VAL A 81 -13.82 -7.92 9.92
N ASP A 82 -13.93 -8.84 10.90
CA ASP A 82 -15.20 -9.07 11.61
C ASP A 82 -15.79 -7.73 12.10
N ALA A 83 -17.08 -7.51 11.80
CA ALA A 83 -17.71 -6.21 11.93
C ALA A 83 -17.59 -5.59 13.34
N ARG A 84 -17.50 -6.43 14.39
CA ARG A 84 -17.36 -6.00 15.80
C ARG A 84 -16.02 -5.32 16.08
N TYR A 85 -15.00 -5.55 15.24
CA TYR A 85 -13.64 -5.03 15.41
C TYR A 85 -13.32 -3.85 14.49
N LEU A 86 -14.30 -3.34 13.72
CA LEU A 86 -14.09 -2.22 12.79
C LEU A 86 -13.40 -1.02 13.45
N GLY A 87 -13.87 -0.59 14.63
CA GLY A 87 -13.31 0.57 15.32
C GLY A 87 -11.83 0.40 15.67
N ALA A 88 -11.45 -0.79 16.15
CA ALA A 88 -10.08 -1.12 16.52
C ALA A 88 -9.16 -1.33 15.30
N ALA A 89 -9.69 -1.88 14.21
CA ALA A 89 -8.98 -1.99 12.94
C ALA A 89 -8.75 -0.61 12.31
N LEU A 90 -9.78 0.25 12.33
CA LEU A 90 -9.73 1.59 11.77
C LEU A 90 -8.77 2.52 12.52
N ASP A 91 -8.67 2.43 13.85
CA ASP A 91 -7.68 3.20 14.62
C ASP A 91 -6.24 2.85 14.21
N ARG A 92 -5.93 1.55 14.06
CA ARG A 92 -4.63 1.10 13.56
C ARG A 92 -4.37 1.57 12.14
N PHE A 93 -5.33 1.36 11.24
CA PHE A 93 -5.25 1.74 9.83
C PHE A 93 -5.03 3.25 9.66
N ALA A 94 -5.74 4.08 10.43
CA ALA A 94 -5.60 5.53 10.36
C ALA A 94 -4.19 6.00 10.72
N ARG A 95 -3.46 5.28 11.59
CA ARG A 95 -2.09 5.67 11.99
C ARG A 95 -1.08 5.61 10.84
N PHE A 96 -1.32 4.79 9.80
CA PHE A 96 -0.49 4.74 8.60
C PHE A 96 -0.35 6.12 7.96
N PHE A 97 -1.40 6.93 8.03
CA PHE A 97 -1.49 8.24 7.37
C PHE A 97 -1.19 9.41 8.30
N VAL A 98 -0.83 9.16 9.56
CA VAL A 98 -0.59 10.21 10.56
C VAL A 98 0.82 10.20 11.12
N ALA A 99 1.33 9.04 11.57
CA ALA A 99 2.72 8.94 12.03
C ALA A 99 3.29 7.52 11.84
N PRO A 100 3.55 7.11 10.59
CA PRO A 100 4.36 5.92 10.32
C PRO A 100 5.80 6.13 10.81
N ARG A 101 6.45 5.07 11.30
CA ARG A 101 7.79 5.19 11.91
C ARG A 101 8.94 5.12 10.92
N PHE A 102 8.75 4.47 9.77
CA PHE A 102 9.79 4.27 8.76
C PHE A 102 11.12 3.79 9.36
N HIS A 103 11.04 2.78 10.22
CA HIS A 103 12.18 2.21 10.94
C HIS A 103 13.35 1.89 9.98
N PRO A 104 14.53 2.53 10.14
CA PRO A 104 15.67 2.32 9.25
C PRO A 104 16.13 0.86 9.16
N GLU A 105 15.92 0.09 10.22
CA GLU A 105 16.30 -1.32 10.29
C GLU A 105 15.51 -2.23 9.33
N TYR A 106 14.31 -1.83 8.91
CA TYR A 106 13.50 -2.60 7.95
C TYR A 106 13.65 -2.13 6.50
N VAL A 107 14.24 -0.96 6.27
CA VAL A 107 14.38 -0.37 4.93
C VAL A 107 15.06 -1.35 3.97
N GLU A 108 16.18 -1.93 4.39
CA GLU A 108 16.93 -2.86 3.54
C GLU A 108 16.17 -4.17 3.31
N ARG A 109 15.44 -4.65 4.32
CA ARG A 109 14.60 -5.85 4.19
C ARG A 109 13.49 -5.64 3.17
N GLU A 110 12.75 -4.54 3.28
CA GLU A 110 11.64 -4.25 2.36
C GLU A 110 12.13 -3.93 0.96
N ARG A 111 13.31 -3.30 0.82
CA ARG A 111 13.93 -3.09 -0.49
C ARG A 111 14.15 -4.44 -1.20
N ASN A 112 14.60 -5.45 -0.47
CA ASN A 112 14.77 -6.81 -1.00
C ASN A 112 13.43 -7.51 -1.29
N ALA A 113 12.37 -7.21 -0.54
CA ALA A 113 11.03 -7.71 -0.83
C ALA A 113 10.49 -7.14 -2.14
N VAL A 114 10.55 -5.82 -2.32
CA VAL A 114 10.14 -5.13 -3.56
C VAL A 114 10.95 -5.62 -4.77
N GLU A 115 12.27 -5.79 -4.61
CA GLU A 115 13.13 -6.38 -5.65
C GLU A 115 12.68 -7.80 -6.02
N SER A 116 12.30 -8.62 -5.03
CA SER A 116 11.81 -9.97 -5.26
C SER A 116 10.48 -9.97 -6.04
N GLU A 117 9.57 -9.06 -5.71
CA GLU A 117 8.31 -8.89 -6.45
C GLU A 117 8.54 -8.45 -7.90
N TYR A 118 9.49 -7.54 -8.13
CA TYR A 118 9.90 -7.13 -9.47
C TYR A 118 10.44 -8.33 -10.26
N ARG A 119 11.37 -9.10 -9.68
CA ARG A 119 11.96 -10.29 -10.31
C ARG A 119 10.94 -11.35 -10.68
N LEU A 120 9.94 -11.58 -9.83
CA LEU A 120 8.87 -12.53 -10.09
C LEU A 120 8.05 -12.17 -11.34
N LYS A 121 8.01 -10.88 -11.72
CA LYS A 121 7.21 -10.36 -12.82
C LYS A 121 8.02 -10.02 -14.08
N LEU A 122 9.33 -10.33 -14.12
CA LEU A 122 10.17 -10.10 -15.32
C LEU A 122 9.72 -10.87 -16.57
N LYS A 123 9.00 -11.97 -16.38
CA LYS A 123 8.45 -12.82 -17.45
C LYS A 123 6.95 -12.62 -17.66
N ASP A 124 6.35 -11.63 -17.01
CA ASP A 124 4.95 -11.27 -17.21
C ASP A 124 4.84 -10.42 -18.47
N ASP A 125 4.16 -10.92 -19.51
CA ASP A 125 4.09 -10.24 -20.81
C ASP A 125 3.36 -8.90 -20.72
N ASN A 126 2.33 -8.77 -19.88
CA ASN A 126 1.65 -7.48 -19.70
C ASN A 126 2.60 -6.44 -19.11
N ARG A 127 3.44 -6.82 -18.14
CA ARG A 127 4.47 -5.90 -17.61
C ARG A 127 5.50 -5.51 -18.66
N ARG A 128 5.98 -6.48 -19.43
CA ARG A 128 6.96 -6.24 -20.50
C ARG A 128 6.42 -5.31 -21.57
N GLU A 129 5.16 -5.48 -21.95
CA GLU A 129 4.47 -4.57 -22.89
C GLU A 129 4.39 -3.15 -22.35
N TRP A 130 4.05 -2.98 -21.06
CA TRP A 130 4.03 -1.66 -20.42
C TRP A 130 5.42 -1.00 -20.32
N GLU A 131 6.46 -1.77 -20.00
CA GLU A 131 7.84 -1.26 -19.97
C GLU A 131 8.29 -0.80 -21.37
N ILE A 132 8.05 -1.62 -22.41
CA ILE A 132 8.35 -1.25 -23.79
C ILE A 132 7.55 -0.02 -24.22
N PHE A 133 6.27 0.05 -23.84
CA PHE A 133 5.44 1.23 -24.14
C PHE A 133 6.02 2.50 -23.50
N GLY A 134 6.45 2.43 -22.23
CA GLY A 134 7.13 3.53 -21.55
C GLY A 134 8.36 4.04 -22.30
N GLU A 135 9.18 3.14 -22.85
CA GLU A 135 10.36 3.52 -23.65
C GLU A 135 10.01 4.25 -24.96
N GLN A 136 8.78 4.11 -25.47
CA GLN A 136 8.34 4.80 -26.69
C GLN A 136 7.65 6.16 -26.42
N VAL A 137 7.41 6.49 -25.15
CA VAL A 137 6.78 7.75 -24.75
C VAL A 137 7.84 8.86 -24.68
N GLU A 138 7.41 10.12 -24.77
CA GLU A 138 8.28 11.29 -24.57
C GLU A 138 9.11 11.14 -23.27
N PRO A 139 10.45 11.25 -23.30
CA PRO A 139 11.31 11.01 -22.15
C PRO A 139 11.02 11.89 -20.91
N SER A 140 10.39 13.05 -21.09
CA SER A 140 9.97 13.90 -19.98
C SER A 140 8.67 13.46 -19.30
N HIS A 141 7.93 12.52 -19.88
CA HIS A 141 6.67 12.04 -19.33
C HIS A 141 6.92 11.07 -18.16
N PRO A 142 6.13 11.13 -17.06
CA PRO A 142 6.22 10.20 -15.93
C PRO A 142 6.07 8.70 -16.23
N LEU A 143 5.71 8.35 -17.46
CA LEU A 143 5.52 6.96 -17.89
C LEU A 143 6.81 6.38 -18.51
N ALA A 144 7.77 7.24 -18.86
CA ALA A 144 9.00 6.84 -19.52
C ALA A 144 10.09 6.36 -18.55
N TRP A 145 9.80 6.29 -17.24
CA TRP A 145 10.80 6.01 -16.20
C TRP A 145 10.22 5.35 -14.96
#